data_AF-A0A2V9H122-F1
#
_entry.id   AF-A0A2V9H122-F1
#
_cell.length_a   1.000
_cell.length_b   1.000
_cell.length_c   1.000
_cell.angle_alpha   90.00
_cell.angle_beta   90.00
_cell.angle_gamma   90.00
#
_symmetry.space_group_name_H-M   'P 1'
#
loop_
_entity.id
_entity.type
_entity.pdbx_description
1 polymer ?
#
loop_
_entity_poly.entity_id
_entity_poly.type
_entity_poly.pdbx_seq_one_letter_code
_entity_poly.pdbx_strand_id
1 'polypeptide(L)'
;MLVLFQKYGAKVKEIDPVASHASGMENLPWTRLAGVVFLPKRKSTVDVAKLHSMSPERVREYIRDGDFASYYERPDEEMLALWRTGLEETRNIIMNDWA
;
A
#
# COMPACT_ATOMS: atom_id res chain seq x y z
N MET A 1 -10.41 8.52 18.99
CA MET A 1 -9.36 8.61 17.96
C MET A 1 -10.06 8.81 16.64
N LEU A 2 -9.98 10.00 16.03
CA LEU A 2 -10.50 10.21 14.68
C LEU A 2 -9.75 9.23 13.77
N VAL A 3 -10.44 8.22 13.27
CA VAL A 3 -9.87 7.36 12.23
C VAL A 3 -10.08 8.11 10.92
N LEU A 4 -9.15 9.01 10.62
CA LEU A 4 -9.04 9.61 9.30
C LEU A 4 -8.78 8.47 8.30
N PHE A 5 -9.48 8.48 7.17
CA PHE A 5 -9.31 7.54 6.05
C PHE A 5 -9.94 6.13 6.17
N GLN A 6 -11.24 6.06 6.49
CA GLN A 6 -12.00 4.81 6.53
C GLN A 6 -12.28 4.25 5.13
N LYS A 7 -12.71 5.09 4.19
CA LYS A 7 -13.08 4.64 2.84
C LYS A 7 -11.86 4.20 2.05
N TYR A 8 -10.77 4.97 2.14
CA TYR A 8 -9.50 4.63 1.53
C TYR A 8 -8.96 3.31 2.09
N GLY A 9 -8.92 3.15 3.42
CA GLY A 9 -8.49 1.90 4.07
C GLY A 9 -9.33 0.69 3.63
N ALA A 10 -10.64 0.84 3.53
CA ALA A 10 -11.54 -0.20 3.04
C ALA A 10 -11.23 -0.56 1.57
N LYS A 11 -11.02 0.43 0.70
CA LYS A 11 -10.68 0.20 -0.72
C LYS A 11 -9.33 -0.49 -0.89
N VAL A 12 -8.33 -0.15 -0.08
CA VAL A 12 -7.05 -0.89 -0.03
C VAL A 12 -7.30 -2.36 0.27
N LYS A 13 -8.09 -2.67 1.32
CA LYS A 13 -8.37 -4.05 1.73
C LYS A 13 -9.24 -4.84 0.76
N GLU A 14 -10.10 -4.16 0.01
CA GLU A 14 -10.86 -4.76 -1.10
C GLU A 14 -9.94 -5.22 -2.23
N ILE A 15 -8.96 -4.39 -2.62
CA ILE A 15 -8.02 -4.68 -3.71
C ILE A 15 -6.96 -5.71 -3.28
N ASP A 16 -6.33 -5.49 -2.12
CA ASP A 16 -5.33 -6.39 -1.57
C ASP A 16 -5.49 -6.52 -0.03
N PRO A 17 -6.16 -7.59 0.45
CA PRO A 17 -6.48 -7.77 1.87
C PRO A 17 -5.28 -7.76 2.81
N VAL A 18 -4.10 -8.12 2.30
CA VAL A 18 -2.85 -8.23 3.08
C VAL A 18 -1.91 -7.04 2.86
N ALA A 19 -2.25 -6.08 2.00
CA ALA A 19 -1.46 -4.87 1.83
C ALA A 19 -1.33 -4.11 3.16
N SER A 20 -0.12 -3.63 3.43
CA SER A 20 0.24 -2.98 4.70
C SER A 20 1.36 -1.95 4.53
N HIS A 21 2.61 -2.38 4.30
CA HIS A 21 3.78 -1.50 4.20
C HIS A 21 4.49 -1.67 2.86
N ALA A 22 4.91 -0.53 2.26
CA ALA A 22 5.58 -0.46 0.95
C ALA A 22 4.89 -1.33 -0.10
N SER A 23 3.55 -1.30 -0.09
CA SER A 23 2.75 -2.19 -0.92
C SER A 23 2.59 -1.63 -2.34
N GLY A 24 2.25 -2.50 -3.29
CA GLY A 24 1.90 -2.09 -4.65
C GLY A 24 0.68 -1.18 -4.75
N MET A 25 -0.03 -0.88 -3.64
CA MET A 25 -1.04 0.18 -3.58
C MET A 25 -0.44 1.58 -3.82
N GLU A 26 0.89 1.70 -3.77
CA GLU A 26 1.63 2.92 -4.11
C GLU A 26 2.06 2.95 -5.60
N ASN A 27 1.87 1.84 -6.33
CA ASN A 27 2.28 1.65 -7.72
C ASN A 27 1.21 2.10 -8.73
N LEU A 28 0.88 3.39 -8.66
CA LEU A 28 -0.05 4.09 -9.54
C LEU A 28 0.50 4.19 -10.97
N PRO A 29 -0.36 4.39 -12.00
CA PRO A 29 0.09 4.47 -13.39
C PRO A 29 1.21 5.51 -13.64
N TRP A 30 1.24 6.59 -12.86
CA TRP A 30 2.25 7.65 -12.96
C TRP A 30 3.47 7.46 -12.04
N THR A 31 3.49 6.46 -11.16
CA THR A 31 4.67 6.10 -10.33
C THR A 31 5.42 4.88 -10.88
N ARG A 32 4.89 4.22 -11.91
CA ARG A 32 5.53 3.07 -12.57
C ARG A 32 6.82 3.45 -13.28
N LEU A 33 7.79 2.53 -13.18
CA LEU A 33 9.07 2.64 -13.87
C LEU A 33 8.95 2.08 -15.30
N ALA A 34 9.33 2.88 -16.29
CA ALA A 34 9.29 2.46 -17.69
C ALA A 34 10.20 1.24 -17.93
N GLY A 35 9.69 0.24 -18.65
CA GLY A 35 10.43 -0.99 -18.98
C GLY A 35 10.58 -1.99 -17.84
N VAL A 36 10.05 -1.71 -16.64
CA VAL A 36 10.02 -2.66 -15.52
C VAL A 36 8.74 -3.48 -15.60
N VAL A 37 8.87 -4.80 -15.60
CA VAL A 37 7.74 -5.73 -15.54
C VAL A 37 7.80 -6.47 -14.22
N PHE A 38 6.77 -6.31 -13.39
CA PHE A 38 6.62 -7.08 -12.17
C PHE A 38 6.02 -8.45 -12.46
N LEU A 39 6.49 -9.47 -11.74
CA LEU A 39 5.86 -10.78 -11.81
C LEU A 39 4.43 -10.69 -11.24
N PRO A 40 3.42 -11.35 -11.84
CA PRO A 40 2.05 -11.36 -11.35
C PRO A 40 1.90 -12.29 -10.14
N LYS A 41 2.82 -12.18 -9.17
CA LYS A 41 2.89 -13.01 -7.98
C LYS A 41 3.00 -12.09 -6.76
N ARG A 42 2.18 -12.42 -5.76
CA ARG A 42 2.23 -11.78 -4.45
C ARG A 42 3.52 -12.15 -3.71
N LYS A 43 4.12 -11.20 -3.01
CA LYS A 43 5.23 -11.44 -2.08
C LYS A 43 4.73 -12.20 -0.84
N SER A 44 5.52 -13.12 -0.32
CA SER A 44 5.20 -13.80 0.93
C SER A 44 5.09 -12.81 2.10
N THR A 45 4.16 -13.07 3.01
CA THR A 45 3.99 -12.28 4.24
C THR A 45 5.25 -12.26 5.08
N VAL A 46 5.64 -11.07 5.53
CA VAL A 46 6.75 -10.84 6.46
C VAL A 46 6.31 -11.15 7.89
N ASP A 47 7.18 -11.83 8.65
CA ASP A 47 6.98 -12.03 10.09
C ASP A 47 7.37 -10.75 10.85
N VAL A 48 6.37 -9.91 11.11
CA VAL A 48 6.55 -8.61 11.78
C VAL A 48 7.07 -8.77 13.21
N ALA A 49 6.66 -9.83 13.93
CA ALA A 49 7.15 -10.09 15.28
C ALA A 49 8.65 -10.37 15.27
N LYS A 50 9.13 -11.11 14.27
CA LYS A 50 10.56 -11.35 14.06
C LYS A 50 11.32 -10.06 13.78
N LEU A 51 10.75 -9.12 13.01
CA LEU A 51 11.41 -7.83 12.70
C LEU A 51 11.78 -7.04 13.96
N HIS A 52 10.93 -7.06 15.00
CA HIS A 52 11.15 -6.31 16.23
C HIS A 52 12.40 -6.79 17.01
N SER A 53 12.90 -7.99 16.71
CA SER A 53 14.10 -8.56 17.32
C SER A 53 15.38 -8.39 16.48
N MET A 54 15.26 -7.81 15.28
CA MET A 54 16.37 -7.66 14.34
C MET A 54 17.00 -6.25 14.43
N SER A 55 18.29 -6.15 14.13
CA SER A 55 18.91 -4.85 13.85
C SER A 55 18.41 -4.31 12.50
N PRO A 56 18.49 -2.99 12.24
CA PRO A 56 18.09 -2.41 10.96
C PRO A 56 18.78 -3.04 9.75
N GLU A 57 20.05 -3.43 9.88
CA GLU A 57 20.82 -4.10 8.82
C GLU A 57 20.21 -5.47 8.49
N ARG A 58 19.87 -6.25 9.53
CA ARG A 58 19.21 -7.56 9.35
C ARG A 58 17.79 -7.42 8.81
N VAL A 59 17.05 -6.39 9.21
CA VAL A 59 15.73 -6.09 8.64
C VAL A 59 15.87 -5.86 7.15
N ARG A 60 16.80 -5.01 6.71
CA ARG A 60 17.06 -4.73 5.29
C ARG A 60 17.39 -6.00 4.51
N GLU A 61 18.24 -6.86 5.03
CA GLU A 61 18.58 -8.15 4.40
C GLU A 61 17.37 -9.08 4.29
N TYR A 62 16.53 -9.13 5.34
CA TYR A 62 15.39 -10.02 5.40
C TYR A 62 14.23 -9.58 4.50
N ILE A 63 13.83 -8.30 4.55
CA ILE A 63 12.68 -7.79 3.78
C ILE A 63 13.06 -7.38 2.37
N ARG A 64 14.34 -7.08 2.12
CA ARG A 64 14.91 -6.63 0.83
C ARG A 64 14.31 -5.31 0.35
N ASP A 65 13.23 -5.36 -0.44
CA ASP A 65 12.60 -4.20 -1.08
C ASP A 65 11.65 -3.41 -0.16
N GLY A 66 11.39 -3.92 1.05
CA GLY A 66 10.52 -3.27 2.03
C GLY A 66 9.06 -3.71 2.00
N ASP A 67 8.57 -4.38 0.95
CA ASP A 67 7.16 -4.81 0.87
C ASP A 67 6.87 -5.92 1.90
N PHE A 68 5.74 -5.84 2.60
CA PHE A 68 5.38 -6.82 3.62
C PHE A 68 4.56 -8.01 3.12
N ALA A 69 3.81 -7.92 2.02
CA ALA A 69 2.99 -9.05 1.52
C ALA A 69 2.23 -8.80 0.20
N SER A 70 2.47 -7.70 -0.54
CA SER A 70 1.53 -7.27 -1.57
C SER A 70 1.80 -7.84 -2.96
N TYR A 71 0.85 -7.65 -3.87
CA TYR A 71 1.17 -7.65 -5.30
C TYR A 71 1.89 -6.34 -5.64
N TYR A 72 3.04 -6.44 -6.32
CA TYR A 72 3.79 -5.27 -6.75
C TYR A 72 3.03 -4.38 -7.73
N GLU A 73 2.18 -4.98 -8.57
CA GLU A 73 1.38 -4.27 -9.56
C GLU A 73 -0.06 -4.79 -9.58
N ARG A 74 -1.01 -3.86 -9.69
CA ARG A 74 -2.43 -4.09 -9.88
C ARG A 74 -2.90 -3.40 -11.16
N PRO A 75 -4.00 -3.85 -11.78
CA PRO A 75 -4.58 -3.17 -12.94
C PRO A 75 -4.83 -1.68 -12.69
N ASP A 76 -4.65 -0.86 -13.73
CA ASP A 76 -4.82 0.59 -13.64
C ASP A 76 -6.20 0.99 -13.13
N GLU A 77 -7.24 0.24 -13.50
CA GLU A 77 -8.61 0.50 -13.06
C GLU A 77 -8.73 0.45 -11.53
N GLU A 78 -8.15 -0.57 -10.89
CA GLU A 78 -8.16 -0.72 -9.44
C GLU A 78 -7.37 0.41 -8.77
N MET A 79 -6.18 0.72 -9.30
CA MET A 79 -5.31 1.77 -8.79
C MET A 79 -5.95 3.16 -8.92
N LEU A 80 -6.62 3.44 -10.03
CA LEU A 80 -7.35 4.70 -10.25
C LEU A 80 -8.61 4.79 -9.39
N ALA A 81 -9.27 3.67 -9.05
CA ALA A 81 -10.40 3.64 -8.12
C ALA A 81 -9.94 3.93 -6.67
N LEU A 82 -8.79 3.36 -6.27
CA LEU A 82 -8.16 3.64 -5.00
C LEU A 82 -7.78 5.12 -4.87
N TRP A 83 -7.11 5.69 -5.88
CA TRP A 83 -6.75 7.10 -5.92
C TRP A 83 -7.96 8.02 -5.79
N ARG A 84 -9.02 7.77 -6.58
CA ARG A 84 -10.27 8.55 -6.52
C ARG A 84 -10.88 8.52 -5.12
N THR A 85 -10.94 7.34 -4.50
CA THR A 85 -11.47 7.16 -3.14
C THR A 85 -10.68 8.00 -2.13
N GLY A 86 -9.34 7.93 -2.18
CA GLY A 86 -8.48 8.71 -1.29
C GLY A 86 -8.62 10.22 -1.51
N LEU A 87 -8.69 10.67 -2.77
CA LEU A 87 -8.87 12.08 -3.12
C LEU A 87 -10.20 12.63 -2.61
N GLU A 88 -11.30 11.91 -2.85
CA GLU A 88 -12.64 12.31 -2.42
C GLU A 88 -12.74 12.38 -0.89
N GLU A 89 -12.23 11.37 -0.20
CA GLU A 89 -12.23 11.33 1.26
C GLU A 89 -11.36 12.45 1.85
N THR A 90 -10.15 12.66 1.33
CA THR A 90 -9.25 13.74 1.76
C THR A 90 -9.92 15.11 1.58
N ARG A 91 -10.54 15.35 0.43
CA ARG A 91 -11.25 16.61 0.16
C ARG A 91 -12.41 16.83 1.12
N ASN A 92 -13.19 15.79 1.39
CA ASN A 92 -14.29 15.89 2.36
C ASN A 92 -13.78 16.27 3.75
N ILE A 93 -12.71 15.62 4.21
CA ILE A 93 -12.10 15.92 5.51
C ILE A 93 -11.67 17.38 5.56
N ILE A 94 -10.91 17.86 4.56
CA ILE A 94 -10.40 19.24 4.52
C ILE A 94 -11.54 20.27 4.48
N MET A 95 -12.60 20.00 3.72
CA MET A 95 -13.67 20.97 3.49
C MET A 95 -14.73 20.99 4.59
N ASN A 96 -15.04 19.85 5.20
CA ASN A 96 -16.23 19.68 6.04
C ASN A 96 -15.92 19.23 7.47
N ASP A 97 -14.82 18.48 7.68
CA ASP A 97 -14.52 17.82 8.96
C ASP A 97 -13.24 18.37 9.63
N TRP A 98 -12.59 19.38 9.03
CA TRP A 98 -11.39 20.01 9.56
C TRP A 98 -11.78 20.99 10.68
N ALA A 99 -11.47 20.62 11.92
CA ALA A 99 -11.68 21.44 13.13
C ALA A 99 -10.33 21.79 13.79
#